data_AF-A0A963M7Z9-F1
#
_entry.id   AF-A0A963M7Z9-F1
#
_cell.length_a   1.000
_cell.length_b   1.000
_cell.length_c   1.000
_cell.angle_alpha   90.00
_cell.angle_beta   90.00
_cell.angle_gamma   90.00
#
_symmetry.space_group_name_H-M   'P 1'
#
loop_
_entity.id
_entity.type
_entity.pdbx_description
1 polymer ?
#
loop_
_entity_poly.entity_id
_entity_poly.type
_entity_poly.pdbx_seq_one_letter_code
_entity_poly.pdbx_strand_id
1 'polypeptide(L)'
;MNPLGALPALPPLSGWEFWLPVIWFGVIGFGVLMYVLLDGFVLGLGILAPFARDSGELDHMMNTAAPIWDGNETWLVLGGAGLLAAFPKAYSLVLSALYLPVLTLLLGLIFRGVAFEFRFKGQGFARRAWGAAFALGSMVA
;
A
#
# COMPACT_ATOMS: atom_id res chain seq x y z
N MET A 1 23.73 -32.76 -40.99
CA MET A 1 23.63 -31.48 -40.27
C MET A 1 22.15 -31.16 -40.12
N ASN A 2 21.57 -31.36 -38.93
CA ASN A 2 20.16 -31.06 -38.68
C ASN A 2 20.05 -29.57 -38.25
N PRO A 3 19.31 -28.70 -38.97
CA PRO A 3 19.29 -27.26 -38.71
C PRO A 3 18.33 -26.82 -37.59
N LEU A 4 17.69 -27.77 -36.88
CA LEU A 4 16.78 -27.46 -35.80
C LEU A 4 17.55 -27.45 -34.48
N GLY A 5 18.10 -26.29 -34.12
CA GLY A 5 18.57 -26.03 -32.76
C GLY A 5 17.45 -26.38 -31.78
N ALA A 6 17.67 -27.42 -30.98
CA ALA A 6 16.69 -27.89 -30.02
C ALA A 6 16.24 -26.71 -29.15
N LEU A 7 14.94 -26.39 -29.22
CA LEU A 7 14.33 -25.47 -28.26
C LEU A 7 14.69 -25.98 -26.86
N PRO A 8 15.19 -25.13 -25.95
CA PRO A 8 15.49 -25.58 -24.60
C PRO A 8 14.23 -26.21 -24.02
N ALA A 9 14.36 -27.47 -23.55
CA ALA A 9 13.27 -28.14 -22.87
C ALA A 9 12.81 -27.26 -21.72
N LEU A 10 11.51 -26.98 -21.64
CA LEU A 10 10.95 -26.23 -20.52
C LEU A 10 11.35 -26.95 -19.22
N PRO A 11 11.78 -26.21 -18.18
CA PRO A 11 12.09 -26.83 -16.90
C PRO A 11 10.87 -27.63 -16.42
N PRO A 12 11.10 -28.81 -15.80
CA PRO A 12 10.01 -29.65 -15.35
C PRO A 12 9.12 -28.89 -14.36
N LEU A 13 7.79 -28.93 -14.58
CA LEU A 13 6.79 -28.26 -13.74
C LEU A 13 6.65 -28.87 -12.32
N SER A 14 7.59 -29.71 -11.91
CA SER A 14 7.54 -30.50 -10.69
C SER A 14 8.62 -30.13 -9.66
N GLY A 15 9.59 -29.29 -10.03
CA GLY A 15 10.70 -28.91 -9.14
C GLY A 15 10.44 -27.65 -8.30
N TRP A 16 11.22 -27.47 -7.24
CA TRP A 16 11.13 -26.29 -6.37
C TRP A 16 11.48 -24.98 -7.09
N GLU A 17 12.28 -25.05 -8.14
CA GLU A 17 12.59 -23.95 -9.05
C GLU A 17 11.35 -23.38 -9.75
N PHE A 18 10.31 -24.21 -9.94
CA PHE A 18 9.03 -23.78 -10.48
C PHE A 18 8.10 -23.26 -9.37
N TRP A 19 7.96 -24.02 -8.28
CA TRP A 19 6.99 -23.71 -7.23
C TRP A 19 7.39 -22.52 -6.35
N LEU A 20 8.68 -22.31 -6.08
CA LEU A 20 9.13 -21.24 -5.18
C LEU A 20 8.75 -19.84 -5.73
N PRO A 21 9.00 -19.49 -7.00
CA PRO A 21 8.49 -18.25 -7.59
C PRO A 21 6.97 -18.14 -7.53
N VAL A 22 6.23 -19.22 -7.80
CA VAL A 22 4.75 -19.21 -7.78
C VAL A 22 4.22 -18.94 -6.38
N ILE A 23 4.80 -19.56 -5.36
CA ILE A 23 4.43 -19.32 -3.95
C ILE A 23 4.72 -17.87 -3.57
N TRP A 24 5.92 -17.36 -3.88
CA TRP A 24 6.28 -15.98 -3.59
C TRP A 24 5.40 -14.97 -4.33
N PHE A 25 5.05 -15.25 -5.58
CA PHE A 25 4.08 -14.46 -6.32
C PHE A 25 2.72 -14.43 -5.61
N GLY A 26 2.25 -15.59 -5.12
CA GLY A 26 1.03 -15.68 -4.30
C GLY A 26 1.11 -14.91 -2.99
N VAL A 27 2.22 -15.00 -2.25
CA VAL A 27 2.43 -14.28 -0.98
C VAL A 27 2.46 -12.76 -1.20
N ILE A 28 3.21 -12.29 -2.20
CA ILE A 28 3.29 -10.86 -2.53
C ILE A 28 1.93 -10.35 -3.03
N GLY A 29 1.29 -11.10 -3.94
CA GLY A 29 -0.04 -10.75 -4.45
C GLY A 29 -1.08 -10.67 -3.35
N PHE A 30 -1.05 -11.62 -2.41
CA PHE A 30 -1.89 -11.58 -1.21
C PHE A 30 -1.57 -10.36 -0.33
N GLY A 31 -0.29 -10.04 -0.12
CA GLY A 31 0.12 -8.86 0.64
C GLY A 31 -0.40 -7.56 0.03
N VAL A 32 -0.24 -7.38 -1.29
CA VAL A 32 -0.77 -6.22 -2.01
C VAL A 32 -2.30 -6.17 -1.95
N LEU A 33 -2.98 -7.31 -2.12
CA LEU A 33 -4.43 -7.40 -2.00
C LEU A 33 -4.90 -6.98 -0.59
N MET A 34 -4.25 -7.48 0.45
CA MET A 34 -4.58 -7.14 1.84
C MET A 34 -4.36 -5.64 2.11
N TYR A 35 -3.28 -5.05 1.60
CA TYR A 35 -3.08 -3.60 1.67
C TYR A 35 -4.25 -2.84 1.02
N VAL A 36 -4.60 -3.19 -0.22
CA VAL A 36 -5.69 -2.51 -0.96
C VAL A 36 -7.02 -2.64 -0.23
N LEU A 37 -7.32 -3.80 0.37
CA LEU A 37 -8.58 -4.01 1.09
C LEU A 37 -8.61 -3.29 2.44
N LEU A 38 -7.57 -3.47 3.25
CA LEU A 38 -7.55 -2.98 4.62
C LEU A 38 -7.23 -1.48 4.68
N ASP A 39 -6.16 -1.05 4.01
CA ASP A 39 -5.81 0.37 4.00
C ASP A 39 -6.74 1.17 3.10
N GLY A 40 -7.27 0.57 2.02
CA GLY A 40 -8.30 1.18 1.17
C GLY A 40 -9.56 1.60 1.94
N PHE A 41 -9.94 0.88 3.00
CA PHE A 41 -11.00 1.34 3.91
C PHE A 41 -10.63 2.66 4.59
N VAL A 42 -9.42 2.78 5.13
CA VAL A 42 -8.95 3.98 5.84
C VAL A 42 -8.71 5.14 4.88
N LEU A 43 -8.17 4.88 3.70
CA LEU A 43 -8.06 5.86 2.61
C LEU A 43 -9.45 6.36 2.20
N GLY A 44 -10.43 5.46 2.11
CA GLY A 44 -11.84 5.79 1.87
C GLY A 44 -12.40 6.75 2.93
N LEU A 45 -12.09 6.54 4.22
CA LEU A 45 -12.48 7.48 5.27
C LEU A 45 -11.90 8.88 5.05
N GLY A 46 -10.63 8.98 4.62
CA GLY A 46 -10.00 10.25 4.30
C GLY A 46 -10.57 10.94 3.07
N ILE A 47 -10.87 10.18 2.01
CA ILE A 47 -11.55 10.70 0.82
C ILE A 47 -12.94 11.24 1.17
N LEU A 48 -13.64 10.57 2.10
CA LEU A 48 -14.96 10.98 2.57
C LEU A 48 -14.92 12.09 3.65
N ALA A 49 -13.75 12.36 4.25
CA ALA A 49 -13.62 13.31 5.35
C ALA A 49 -14.15 14.73 5.05
N PRO A 50 -13.99 15.31 3.84
CA PRO A 50 -14.56 16.62 3.51
C PRO A 50 -16.09 16.65 3.51
N PHE A 51 -16.75 15.49 3.45
CA PHE A 51 -18.21 15.36 3.43
C PHE A 51 -18.82 15.12 4.82
N ALA A 52 -17.99 15.00 5.86
CA ALA A 52 -18.48 14.94 7.24
C ALA A 52 -19.21 16.24 7.61
N ARG A 53 -20.36 16.12 8.27
CA ARG A 53 -21.23 17.24 8.64
C ARG A 53 -20.59 18.13 9.69
N ASP A 54 -19.87 17.53 10.62
CA ASP A 54 -19.16 18.23 11.68
C ASP A 54 -17.88 17.50 12.10
N SER A 55 -17.11 18.13 12.99
CA SER A 55 -15.87 17.55 13.50
C SER A 55 -16.09 16.25 14.29
N GLY A 56 -17.22 16.10 14.95
CA GLY A 56 -17.55 14.91 15.73
C GLY A 56 -17.87 13.70 14.83
N GLU A 57 -18.55 13.90 13.71
CA GLU A 57 -18.76 12.86 12.70
C GLU A 57 -17.42 12.39 12.11
N LEU A 58 -16.53 13.32 11.76
CA LEU A 58 -15.19 12.98 11.27
C LEU A 58 -14.39 12.20 12.33
N ASP A 59 -14.47 12.59 13.60
CA ASP A 59 -13.77 11.86 14.66
C ASP A 59 -14.38 10.47 14.87
N HIS A 60 -15.70 10.32 14.75
CA HIS A 60 -16.36 9.02 14.81
C HIS A 60 -15.88 8.11 13.67
N MET A 61 -15.82 8.63 12.45
CA MET A 61 -15.25 7.93 11.29
C MET A 61 -13.82 7.48 11.57
N MET A 62 -12.94 8.40 11.98
CA MET A 62 -11.52 8.08 12.25
C MET A 62 -11.37 7.06 13.38
N ASN A 63 -12.17 7.14 14.44
CA ASN A 63 -12.12 6.19 15.56
C ASN A 63 -12.43 4.74 15.16
N THR A 64 -13.13 4.50 14.04
CA THR A 64 -13.35 3.13 13.52
C THR A 64 -12.06 2.46 13.03
N ALA A 65 -11.08 3.23 12.57
CA ALA A 65 -9.81 2.75 12.03
C ALA A 65 -8.65 2.87 13.03
N ALA A 66 -8.80 3.66 14.10
CA ALA A 66 -7.75 3.98 15.06
C ALA A 66 -6.96 2.77 15.63
N PRO A 67 -7.57 1.61 15.94
CA PRO A 67 -6.82 0.48 16.48
C PRO A 67 -6.03 -0.32 15.42
N ILE A 68 -6.29 -0.13 14.13
CA ILE A 68 -5.79 -1.03 13.07
C ILE A 68 -5.03 -0.34 11.94
N TRP A 69 -5.17 0.98 11.76
CA TRP A 69 -4.65 1.68 10.58
C TRP A 69 -3.13 1.52 10.39
N ASP A 70 -2.34 1.58 11.47
CA ASP A 70 -0.88 1.43 11.41
C ASP A 70 -0.47 0.00 11.00
N GLY A 71 -1.26 -1.00 11.43
CA GLY A 71 -1.08 -2.38 11.02
C GLY A 71 -1.33 -2.60 9.52
N ASN A 72 -2.21 -1.83 8.90
CA ASN A 72 -2.56 -2.00 7.49
C ASN A 72 -1.37 -1.69 6.56
N GLU A 73 -0.52 -0.73 6.93
CA GLU A 73 0.65 -0.32 6.15
C GLU A 73 1.70 -1.43 6.05
N THR A 74 1.73 -2.34 7.04
CA THR A 74 2.68 -3.46 7.04
C THR A 74 2.50 -4.39 5.84
N TRP A 75 1.30 -4.47 5.30
CA TRP A 75 1.01 -5.25 4.09
C TRP A 75 1.68 -4.66 2.84
N LEU A 76 1.74 -3.32 2.73
CA LEU A 76 2.47 -2.64 1.66
C LEU A 76 3.97 -2.90 1.77
N VAL A 77 4.50 -2.84 2.99
CA VAL A 77 5.91 -3.13 3.27
C VAL A 77 6.24 -4.58 2.90
N LEU A 78 5.38 -5.54 3.26
CA LEU A 78 5.53 -6.95 2.87
C LEU A 78 5.53 -7.10 1.34
N GLY A 79 4.62 -6.42 0.64
CA GLY A 79 4.56 -6.45 -0.82
C GLY A 79 5.85 -5.92 -1.46
N GLY A 80 6.32 -4.74 -1.04
CA GLY A 80 7.53 -4.12 -1.58
C GLY A 80 8.81 -4.88 -1.25
N ALA A 81 9.01 -5.22 0.03
CA ALA A 81 10.17 -5.98 0.49
C ALA A 81 10.19 -7.41 -0.08
N GLY A 82 9.02 -8.05 -0.15
CA GLY A 82 8.86 -9.36 -0.77
C GLY A 82 9.20 -9.33 -2.26
N LEU A 83 8.76 -8.31 -2.99
CA LEU A 83 9.10 -8.14 -4.40
C LEU A 83 10.60 -7.93 -4.60
N LEU A 84 11.26 -7.13 -3.75
CA LEU A 84 12.72 -6.96 -3.79
C LEU A 84 13.46 -8.28 -3.52
N ALA A 85 13.03 -9.04 -2.51
CA ALA A 85 13.69 -10.27 -2.09
C ALA A 85 13.49 -11.41 -3.11
N ALA A 86 12.27 -11.62 -3.60
CA ALA A 86 11.94 -12.72 -4.49
C ALA A 86 12.17 -12.39 -5.99
N PHE A 87 11.96 -11.13 -6.38
CA PHE A 87 12.00 -10.69 -7.78
C PHE A 87 12.71 -9.34 -7.97
N PRO A 88 14.02 -9.23 -7.65
CA PRO A 88 14.74 -7.95 -7.64
C PRO A 88 14.71 -7.21 -8.98
N LYS A 89 14.71 -7.93 -10.11
CA LYS A 89 14.55 -7.33 -11.44
C LYS A 89 13.19 -6.68 -11.62
N ALA A 90 12.12 -7.36 -11.22
CA ALA A 90 10.76 -6.82 -11.28
C ALA A 90 10.63 -5.60 -10.35
N TYR A 91 11.15 -5.68 -9.12
CA TYR A 91 11.20 -4.55 -8.20
C TYR A 91 11.89 -3.33 -8.81
N SER A 92 13.10 -3.50 -9.38
CA SER A 92 13.82 -2.40 -10.00
C SER A 92 13.08 -1.77 -11.18
N LEU A 93 12.41 -2.58 -12.00
CA LEU A 93 11.68 -2.11 -13.17
C LEU A 93 10.41 -1.35 -12.75
N VAL A 94 9.64 -1.90 -11.80
CA VAL A 94 8.42 -1.29 -11.29
C VAL A 94 8.73 0.02 -10.57
N LEU A 95 9.69 0.05 -9.64
CA LEU A 95 10.03 1.28 -8.93
C LEU A 95 10.65 2.34 -9.85
N SER A 96 11.41 1.95 -10.87
CA SER A 96 11.94 2.93 -11.82
C SER A 96 10.82 3.54 -12.67
N ALA A 97 9.87 2.71 -13.12
CA ALA A 97 8.74 3.17 -13.93
C ALA A 97 7.72 3.98 -13.11
N LEU A 98 7.51 3.62 -11.84
CA LEU A 98 6.52 4.21 -10.94
C LEU A 98 7.15 5.05 -9.84
N TYR A 99 8.37 5.58 -10.06
CA TYR A 99 9.10 6.32 -9.02
C TYR A 99 8.29 7.46 -8.42
N LEU A 100 7.76 8.36 -9.28
CA LEU A 100 6.96 9.50 -8.83
C LEU A 100 5.63 9.04 -8.19
N PRO A 101 4.82 8.14 -8.81
CA PRO A 101 3.62 7.60 -8.17
C PRO A 101 3.86 6.97 -6.80
N VAL A 102 4.87 6.12 -6.65
CA VAL A 102 5.20 5.47 -5.37
C VAL A 102 5.69 6.49 -4.35
N LEU A 103 6.49 7.47 -4.78
CA LEU A 103 6.92 8.55 -3.89
C LEU A 103 5.73 9.38 -3.38
N THR A 104 4.80 9.76 -4.25
CA THR A 104 3.61 10.52 -3.85
C THR A 104 2.69 9.70 -2.96
N LEU A 105 2.53 8.40 -3.23
CA LEU A 105 1.82 7.45 -2.36
C LEU A 105 2.43 7.47 -0.96
N LEU A 106 3.74 7.22 -0.83
CA LEU A 106 4.41 7.17 0.47
C LEU A 106 4.30 8.49 1.23
N LEU A 107 4.44 9.64 0.55
CA LEU A 107 4.23 10.95 1.17
C LEU A 107 2.78 11.12 1.66
N GLY A 108 1.80 10.71 0.86
CA GLY A 108 0.38 10.72 1.23
C GLY A 108 0.11 9.89 2.49
N LEU A 109 0.64 8.67 2.56
CA LEU A 109 0.52 7.76 3.70
C LEU A 109 1.19 8.34 4.97
N ILE A 110 2.37 8.95 4.84
CA ILE A 110 3.04 9.65 5.97
C ILE A 110 2.16 10.79 6.49
N PHE A 111 1.68 11.68 5.61
CA PHE A 111 0.84 12.79 6.01
C PHE A 111 -0.47 12.31 6.66
N ARG A 112 -1.06 11.24 6.12
CA ARG A 112 -2.25 10.60 6.68
C ARG A 112 -1.99 10.09 8.09
N GLY A 113 -0.93 9.31 8.31
CA GLY A 113 -0.60 8.76 9.63
C GLY A 113 -0.28 9.83 10.67
N VAL A 114 0.48 10.86 10.29
CA VAL A 114 0.75 12.02 11.14
C VAL A 114 -0.57 12.75 11.46
N ALA A 115 -1.40 13.03 10.46
CA ALA A 115 -2.68 13.69 10.69
C ALA A 115 -3.59 12.89 11.63
N PHE A 116 -3.59 11.57 11.51
CA PHE A 116 -4.36 10.66 12.35
C PHE A 116 -3.97 10.81 13.84
N GLU A 117 -2.68 10.73 14.15
CA GLU A 117 -2.16 10.80 15.52
C GLU A 117 -2.25 12.21 16.12
N PHE A 118 -2.01 13.24 15.33
CA PHE A 118 -1.93 14.63 15.82
C PHE A 118 -3.27 15.36 15.84
N ARG A 119 -4.28 14.92 15.09
CA ARG A 119 -5.61 15.55 15.11
C ARG A 119 -6.25 15.52 16.50
N PHE A 120 -6.13 14.41 17.23
CA PHE A 120 -6.69 14.26 18.58
C PHE A 120 -5.99 15.15 19.62
N LYS A 121 -4.75 15.58 19.33
CA LYS A 121 -3.94 16.46 20.20
C LYS A 121 -4.11 17.95 19.84
N GLY A 122 -4.59 18.25 18.64
CA GLY A 122 -4.75 19.61 18.14
C GLY A 122 -6.03 20.32 18.63
N GLN A 123 -5.96 21.64 18.77
CA GLN A 123 -7.12 22.50 19.06
C GLN A 123 -7.27 23.60 18.00
N GLY A 124 -8.49 24.13 17.84
CA GLY A 124 -8.78 25.26 16.95
C GLY A 124 -8.34 25.01 15.50
N PHE A 125 -7.45 25.88 15.00
CA PHE A 125 -6.93 25.82 13.62
C PHE A 125 -6.14 24.52 13.34
N ALA A 126 -5.28 24.09 14.27
CA ALA A 126 -4.44 22.91 14.09
C ALA A 126 -5.27 21.65 13.84
N ARG A 127 -6.38 21.48 14.57
CA ARG A 127 -7.30 20.35 14.37
C ARG A 127 -7.92 20.32 12.97
N ARG A 128 -8.30 21.48 12.43
CA ARG A 128 -8.83 21.60 11.07
C ARG A 128 -7.75 21.31 10.03
N ALA A 129 -6.55 21.83 10.24
CA ALA A 129 -5.40 21.57 9.36
C ALA A 129 -5.08 20.06 9.29
N TRP A 130 -5.08 19.36 10.44
CA TRP A 130 -4.90 17.90 10.45
C TRP A 130 -6.06 17.15 9.79
N GLY A 131 -7.30 17.61 9.92
CA GLY A 131 -8.43 17.04 9.16
C GLY A 131 -8.24 17.18 7.64
N ALA A 132 -7.76 18.33 7.17
CA ALA A 132 -7.47 18.54 5.76
C ALA A 132 -6.26 17.70 5.29
N ALA A 133 -5.21 17.60 6.10
CA ALA A 133 -4.05 16.76 5.80
C ALA A 133 -4.42 15.27 5.72
N PHE A 134 -5.33 14.79 6.57
CA PHE A 134 -5.88 13.44 6.50
C PHE A 134 -6.61 13.19 5.18
N ALA A 135 -7.46 14.14 4.76
CA ALA A 135 -8.19 14.03 3.50
C ALA A 135 -7.26 14.05 2.27
N LEU A 136 -6.37 15.03 2.20
CA LEU A 136 -5.45 15.19 1.07
C LEU A 136 -4.46 14.02 0.99
N GLY A 137 -3.89 13.60 2.12
CA GLY A 137 -2.99 12.45 2.17
C GLY A 137 -3.66 11.18 1.65
N SER A 138 -4.94 10.98 1.98
CA SER A 138 -5.72 9.82 1.54
C SER A 138 -6.23 9.91 0.10
N MET A 139 -6.28 11.10 -0.50
CA MET A 139 -6.64 11.27 -1.93
C MET A 139 -5.43 11.10 -2.85
N VAL A 140 -4.24 11.44 -2.35
CA VAL A 140 -2.98 11.33 -3.10
C VAL A 140 -2.46 9.89 -3.10
N ALA A 141 -2.63 9.21 -1.97
CA ALA A 141 -2.33 7.78 -1.82
C ALA A 141 -3.36 6.92 -2.55
#